data_AF-A0A6A5AZ43-F1
#
_entry.id   AF-A0A6A5AZ43-F1
#
_cell.length_a   1.000
_cell.length_b   1.000
_cell.length_c   1.000
_cell.angle_alpha   90.00
_cell.angle_beta   90.00
_cell.angle_gamma   90.00
#
_symmetry.space_group_name_H-M   'P 1'
#
loop_
_entity.id
_entity.type
_entity.pdbx_description
1 polymer ?
#
loop_
_entity_poly.entity_id
_entity_poly.type
_entity_poly.pdbx_seq_one_letter_code
_entity_poly.pdbx_strand_id
1 'polypeptide(L)'
;MQNQRERFKLNLDPAEIDALSPEELKQKVPNQADEALKLRLKKYGMKQCKVESKNFADCSKDKLLSIAVKCKDELQALTDCITIYLNEENMNKMRRAYLKGELVKKHNITDLRSELNRRLEERSKTTSTKENI
;
A
#
# COMPACT_ATOMS: atom_id res chain seq x y z
N MET A 1 -16.72 -24.65 15.81
CA MET A 1 -16.43 -23.58 14.83
C MET A 1 -15.76 -22.42 15.57
N GLN A 2 -14.43 -22.37 15.58
CA GLN A 2 -13.68 -21.33 16.31
C GLN A 2 -13.77 -20.00 15.58
N ASN A 3 -14.11 -18.97 16.36
CA ASN A 3 -14.44 -17.62 15.95
C ASN A 3 -13.23 -16.93 15.28
N GLN A 4 -13.36 -16.53 14.01
CA GLN A 4 -12.27 -15.91 13.24
C GLN A 4 -11.72 -14.60 13.87
N ARG A 5 -12.43 -14.01 14.82
CA ARG A 5 -11.97 -12.83 15.57
C ARG A 5 -10.83 -13.10 16.56
N GLU A 6 -10.61 -14.35 16.99
CA GLU A 6 -9.56 -14.63 18.00
C GLU A 6 -8.16 -14.78 17.41
N ARG A 7 -8.00 -14.97 16.09
CA ARG A 7 -6.67 -15.01 15.43
C ARG A 7 -5.94 -13.67 15.44
N PHE A 8 -6.64 -12.56 15.71
CA PHE A 8 -6.10 -11.21 15.57
C PHE A 8 -5.52 -10.61 16.86
N LYS A 9 -5.30 -11.43 17.90
CA LYS A 9 -4.38 -11.06 18.97
C LYS A 9 -2.97 -11.44 18.53
N LEU A 10 -2.35 -10.58 17.71
CA LEU A 10 -0.91 -10.61 17.47
C LEU A 10 -0.20 -10.21 18.76
N ASN A 11 -0.19 -11.10 19.75
CA ASN A 11 0.64 -11.00 20.94
C ASN A 11 2.05 -11.52 20.63
N LEU A 12 2.62 -11.11 19.49
CA LEU A 12 4.00 -11.40 19.15
C LEU A 12 4.85 -10.20 19.54
N ASP A 13 5.93 -10.45 20.26
CA ASP A 13 6.94 -9.45 20.52
C ASP A 13 7.59 -9.01 19.18
N PRO A 14 7.95 -7.73 19.00
CA PRO A 14 8.65 -7.26 17.81
C PRO A 14 9.90 -8.08 17.44
N ALA A 15 10.63 -8.60 18.44
CA ALA A 15 11.81 -9.44 18.21
C ALA A 15 11.44 -10.81 17.65
N GLU A 16 10.33 -11.41 18.09
CA GLU A 16 9.82 -12.67 17.54
C GLU A 16 9.41 -12.50 16.08
N ILE A 17 8.80 -11.35 15.73
CA ILE A 17 8.41 -11.05 14.36
C ILE A 17 9.63 -10.96 13.45
N ASP A 18 10.78 -10.46 13.92
CA ASP A 18 12.02 -10.38 13.13
C ASP A 18 12.70 -11.74 12.94
N ALA A 19 12.49 -12.68 13.86
CA ALA A 19 13.01 -14.04 13.76
C ALA A 19 12.24 -14.95 12.78
N LEU A 20 11.01 -14.59 12.40
CA LEU A 20 10.17 -15.41 11.52
C LEU A 20 10.81 -15.67 10.15
N SER A 21 10.62 -16.88 9.62
CA SER A 21 10.97 -17.23 8.23
C SER A 21 10.03 -16.56 7.22
N PRO A 22 10.42 -16.48 5.93
CA PRO A 22 9.54 -16.02 4.85
C PRO A 22 8.18 -16.73 4.79
N GLU A 23 8.17 -18.04 5.00
CA GLU A 23 6.97 -18.89 4.97
C GLU A 23 6.06 -18.58 6.16
N GLU A 24 6.63 -18.42 7.35
CA GLU A 24 5.88 -18.09 8.55
C GLU A 24 5.24 -16.70 8.46
N LEU A 25 5.96 -15.73 7.90
CA LEU A 25 5.42 -14.39 7.61
C LEU A 25 4.20 -14.48 6.71
N LYS A 26 4.30 -15.25 5.61
CA LYS A 26 3.21 -15.42 4.66
C LYS A 26 1.99 -16.09 5.29
N GLN A 27 2.18 -17.06 6.18
CA GLN A 27 1.08 -17.75 6.86
C GLN A 27 0.40 -16.88 7.93
N LYS A 28 1.16 -16.05 8.63
CA LYS A 28 0.63 -15.18 9.71
C LYS A 28 -0.07 -13.92 9.17
N VAL A 29 0.25 -13.47 7.96
CA VAL A 29 -0.45 -12.35 7.32
C VAL A 29 -1.73 -12.84 6.63
N PRO A 30 -2.91 -12.26 6.90
CA PRO A 30 -4.14 -12.62 6.19
C PRO A 30 -4.03 -12.39 4.69
N ASN A 31 -4.60 -13.28 3.86
CA ASN A 31 -4.52 -13.18 2.40
C ASN A 31 -4.95 -11.80 1.85
N GLN A 32 -6.05 -11.24 2.37
CA GLN A 32 -6.51 -9.91 1.95
C GLN A 32 -5.49 -8.81 2.28
N ALA A 33 -4.81 -8.91 3.42
CA ALA A 33 -3.73 -8.01 3.78
C ALA A 33 -2.52 -8.23 2.86
N ASP A 34 -2.12 -9.48 2.60
CA ASP A 34 -1.01 -9.80 1.70
C ASP A 34 -1.23 -9.23 0.28
N GLU A 35 -2.43 -9.37 -0.27
CA GLU A 35 -2.79 -8.75 -1.56
C GLU A 35 -2.74 -7.21 -1.50
N ALA A 36 -3.23 -6.60 -0.42
CA ALA A 36 -3.11 -5.16 -0.23
C ALA A 36 -1.64 -4.70 -0.11
N LEU A 37 -0.77 -5.48 0.53
CA LEU A 37 0.66 -5.23 0.62
C LEU A 37 1.32 -5.29 -0.77
N LYS A 38 0.98 -6.30 -1.60
CA LYS A 38 1.45 -6.39 -3.00
C LYS A 38 1.05 -5.18 -3.82
N LEU A 39 -0.21 -4.77 -3.74
CA LEU A 39 -0.71 -3.58 -4.45
C LEU A 39 0.01 -2.31 -3.98
N ARG A 40 0.27 -2.19 -2.67
CA ARG A 40 1.02 -1.07 -2.10
C ARG A 40 2.46 -1.03 -2.60
N LEU A 41 3.12 -2.17 -2.65
CA LEU A 41 4.49 -2.30 -3.14
C LEU A 41 4.58 -2.00 -4.63
N LYS A 42 3.62 -2.49 -5.43
CA LYS A 42 3.50 -2.14 -6.86
C LYS A 42 3.34 -0.63 -7.06
N LYS A 43 2.46 0.02 -6.28
CA LYS A 43 2.26 1.48 -6.34
C LYS A 43 3.52 2.23 -5.91
N TYR A 44 4.26 1.71 -4.94
CA TYR A 44 5.57 2.26 -4.58
C TYR A 44 6.56 2.14 -5.73
N GLY A 45 6.68 0.97 -6.35
CA GLY A 45 7.53 0.75 -7.54
C GLY A 45 7.18 1.72 -8.66
N MET A 46 5.90 1.86 -9.01
CA MET A 46 5.45 2.84 -10.02
C MET A 46 5.85 4.28 -9.68
N LYS A 47 5.89 4.65 -8.40
CA LYS A 47 6.34 6.00 -7.98
C LYS A 47 7.85 6.19 -8.07
N GLN A 48 8.64 5.13 -7.98
CA GLN A 48 10.09 5.20 -8.15
C GLN A 48 10.46 5.20 -9.65
N CYS A 49 9.75 4.41 -10.45
CA CYS A 49 9.91 4.29 -11.90
C CYS A 49 9.21 5.42 -12.66
N LYS A 50 9.43 6.68 -12.27
CA LYS A 50 8.70 7.82 -12.85
C LYS A 50 9.00 8.02 -14.33
N VAL A 51 10.24 7.80 -14.74
CA VAL A 51 10.69 8.01 -16.11
C VAL A 51 10.04 6.98 -17.04
N GLU A 52 10.13 5.71 -16.68
CA GLU A 52 9.53 4.60 -17.41
C GLU A 52 8.01 4.71 -17.41
N SER A 53 7.42 5.12 -16.28
CA SER A 53 5.97 5.36 -16.18
C SER A 53 5.53 6.47 -17.13
N LYS A 54 6.32 7.54 -17.24
CA LYS A 54 6.05 8.64 -18.17
C LYS A 54 6.17 8.16 -19.62
N ASN A 55 7.25 7.44 -19.96
CA ASN A 55 7.47 6.94 -21.31
C ASN A 55 6.33 6.00 -21.76
N PHE A 56 5.91 5.09 -20.90
CA PHE A 56 4.77 4.22 -21.16
C PHE A 56 3.45 5.01 -21.28
N ALA A 57 3.23 6.00 -20.41
CA ALA A 57 2.06 6.87 -20.50
C ALA A 57 2.04 7.67 -21.81
N ASP A 58 3.18 8.22 -22.21
CA ASP A 58 3.32 8.97 -23.46
C ASP A 58 3.08 8.07 -24.69
N CYS A 59 3.58 6.83 -24.68
CA CYS A 59 3.27 5.88 -25.75
C CYS A 59 1.78 5.49 -25.79
N SER A 60 1.13 5.33 -24.62
CA SER A 60 -0.23 4.80 -24.53
C SER A 60 -1.36 5.82 -24.75
N LYS A 61 -1.07 7.13 -24.67
CA LYS A 61 -2.08 8.22 -24.79
C LYS A 61 -3.10 8.04 -25.92
N ASP A 62 -2.64 7.66 -27.12
CA ASP A 62 -3.48 7.62 -28.33
C ASP A 62 -3.81 6.19 -28.78
N LYS A 63 -3.49 5.19 -27.96
CA LYS A 63 -3.61 3.78 -28.33
C LYS A 63 -4.55 3.14 -27.34
N LEU A 64 -5.78 2.79 -27.77
CA LEU A 64 -6.74 2.11 -26.89
C LEU A 64 -6.56 0.59 -26.96
N LEU A 65 -6.65 0.01 -28.15
CA LEU A 65 -6.67 -1.45 -28.33
C LEU A 65 -5.28 -2.05 -28.64
N SER A 66 -4.32 -1.24 -29.07
CA SER A 66 -3.02 -1.72 -29.57
C SER A 66 -1.84 -1.45 -28.64
N ILE A 67 -2.08 -1.05 -27.38
CA ILE A 67 -1.03 -0.73 -26.39
C ILE A 67 -0.07 -1.91 -26.21
N ALA A 68 -0.62 -3.12 -26.03
CA ALA A 68 0.17 -4.31 -25.69
C ALA A 68 1.21 -4.68 -26.77
N VAL A 69 0.99 -4.26 -28.02
CA VAL A 69 1.91 -4.52 -29.13
C VAL A 69 2.75 -3.28 -29.43
N LYS A 70 2.12 -2.10 -29.54
CA LYS A 70 2.78 -0.87 -29.98
C LYS A 70 3.59 -0.15 -28.90
N CYS A 71 3.36 -0.46 -27.63
CA CYS A 71 4.11 0.09 -26.48
C CYS A 71 4.78 -1.02 -25.68
N LYS A 72 5.10 -2.14 -26.34
CA LYS A 72 5.67 -3.33 -25.68
C LYS A 72 6.99 -2.98 -25.00
N ASP A 73 7.83 -2.18 -25.64
CA ASP A 73 9.16 -1.85 -25.14
C ASP A 73 9.09 -0.93 -23.92
N GLU A 74 8.23 0.10 -23.95
CA GLU A 74 8.00 0.98 -22.81
C GLU A 74 7.33 0.25 -21.64
N LEU A 75 6.41 -0.69 -21.94
CA LEU A 75 5.78 -1.54 -20.93
C LEU A 75 6.80 -2.49 -20.29
N GLN A 76 7.71 -3.06 -21.08
CA GLN A 76 8.76 -3.93 -20.59
C GLN A 76 9.73 -3.15 -19.69
N ALA A 77 10.22 -1.99 -20.15
CA ALA A 77 11.10 -1.13 -19.36
C ALA A 77 10.46 -0.72 -18.01
N LEU A 78 9.17 -0.37 -18.03
CA LEU A 78 8.42 -0.08 -16.81
C LEU A 78 8.31 -1.31 -15.91
N THR A 79 8.02 -2.47 -16.47
CA THR A 79 7.90 -3.72 -15.72
C THR A 79 9.23 -4.13 -15.09
N ASP A 80 10.33 -4.02 -15.83
CA ASP A 80 11.68 -4.32 -15.35
C ASP A 80 12.03 -3.41 -14.16
N CYS A 81 11.78 -2.11 -14.29
CA CYS A 81 12.00 -1.17 -13.20
C CYS A 81 11.14 -1.51 -11.96
N ILE A 82 9.84 -1.75 -12.13
CA ILE A 82 8.93 -2.04 -11.01
C ILE A 82 9.32 -3.37 -10.32
N THR A 83 9.78 -4.36 -11.09
CA THR A 83 10.13 -5.70 -10.58
C THR A 83 11.28 -5.65 -9.57
N ILE A 84 12.22 -4.71 -9.71
CA ILE A 84 13.29 -4.46 -8.72
C ILE A 84 12.71 -4.21 -7.32
N TYR A 85 11.54 -3.57 -7.24
CA TYR A 85 10.85 -3.28 -5.98
C TYR A 85 9.91 -4.40 -5.52
N LEU A 86 9.45 -5.27 -6.41
CA LEU A 86 8.51 -6.37 -6.15
C LEU A 86 9.18 -7.70 -5.80
N ASN A 87 10.41 -7.66 -5.30
CA ASN A 87 11.11 -8.86 -4.87
C ASN A 87 10.57 -9.40 -3.53
N GLU A 88 10.90 -10.66 -3.25
CA GLU A 88 10.44 -11.36 -2.06
C GLU A 88 10.96 -10.74 -0.76
N GLU A 89 12.18 -10.19 -0.77
CA GLU A 89 12.77 -9.50 0.37
C GLU A 89 11.92 -8.30 0.80
N ASN A 90 11.53 -7.45 -0.15
CA ASN A 90 10.67 -6.30 0.09
C ASN A 90 9.26 -6.73 0.53
N MET A 91 8.71 -7.80 -0.04
CA MET A 91 7.45 -8.37 0.41
C MET A 91 7.53 -8.85 1.87
N ASN A 92 8.62 -9.52 2.25
CA ASN A 92 8.82 -9.98 3.62
C ASN A 92 9.00 -8.82 4.60
N LYS A 93 9.71 -7.76 4.22
CA LYS A 93 9.77 -6.51 5.00
C LYS A 93 8.38 -5.93 5.24
N MET A 94 7.54 -5.89 4.21
CA MET A 94 6.16 -5.40 4.31
C MET A 94 5.29 -6.29 5.21
N ARG A 95 5.45 -7.62 5.14
CA ARG A 95 4.77 -8.56 6.04
C ARG A 95 5.18 -8.34 7.50
N ARG A 96 6.49 -8.22 7.79
CA ARG A 96 6.99 -7.90 9.13
C ARG A 96 6.40 -6.59 9.65
N ALA A 97 6.45 -5.52 8.85
CA ALA A 97 5.90 -4.21 9.22
C ALA A 97 4.37 -4.27 9.45
N TYR A 98 3.65 -5.11 8.69
CA TYR A 98 2.22 -5.37 8.94
C TYR A 98 1.99 -6.06 10.28
N LEU A 99 2.73 -7.14 10.57
CA LEU A 99 2.60 -7.89 11.82
C LEU A 99 3.00 -7.04 13.04
N LYS A 100 4.00 -6.16 12.89
CA LYS A 100 4.39 -5.14 13.89
C LYS A 100 3.35 -4.02 14.04
N GLY A 101 2.31 -4.00 13.20
CA GLY A 101 1.24 -3.02 13.22
C GLY A 101 1.58 -1.66 12.60
N GLU A 102 2.79 -1.45 12.09
CA GLU A 102 3.21 -0.20 11.43
C GLU A 102 2.32 0.13 10.22
N LEU A 103 1.96 -0.90 9.45
CA LEU A 103 1.11 -0.73 8.26
C LEU A 103 -0.38 -0.72 8.61
N VAL A 104 -0.79 -1.38 9.69
CA VAL A 104 -2.18 -1.40 10.19
C VAL A 104 -2.58 0.01 10.66
N LYS A 105 -1.74 0.65 11.49
CA LYS A 105 -1.95 2.03 11.97
C LYS A 105 -2.13 3.01 10.81
N LYS A 106 -1.32 2.87 9.76
CA LYS A 106 -1.38 3.72 8.56
C LYS A 106 -2.63 3.48 7.69
N HIS A 107 -3.35 2.37 7.89
CA HIS A 107 -4.51 1.95 7.11
C HIS A 107 -5.83 1.95 7.88
N ASN A 108 -5.85 2.31 9.16
CA ASN A 108 -7.09 2.40 9.92
C ASN A 108 -7.98 3.52 9.35
N ILE A 109 -9.10 3.10 8.73
CA ILE A 109 -10.17 4.00 8.26
C ILE A 109 -10.70 4.85 9.42
N THR A 110 -10.66 4.34 10.65
CA THR A 110 -11.06 5.06 11.86
C THR A 110 -10.13 6.22 12.19
N ASP A 111 -8.81 6.08 11.98
CA ASP A 111 -7.82 7.14 12.22
C ASP A 111 -7.93 8.23 11.14
N LEU A 112 -8.24 7.84 9.91
CA LEU A 112 -8.59 8.79 8.84
C LEU A 112 -9.93 9.49 9.10
N ARG A 113 -10.91 8.78 9.68
CA ARG A 113 -12.23 9.33 10.00
C ARG A 113 -12.16 10.32 11.18
N SER A 114 -11.37 10.01 12.21
CA SER A 114 -11.17 10.91 13.35
C SER A 114 -10.41 12.17 12.93
N GLU A 115 -9.38 12.05 12.09
CA GLU A 115 -8.66 13.22 11.55
C GLU A 115 -9.52 14.04 10.59
N LEU A 116 -10.38 13.41 9.76
CA LEU A 116 -11.34 14.13 8.93
C LEU A 116 -12.38 14.88 9.77
N ASN A 117 -12.93 14.24 10.80
CA ASN A 117 -13.91 14.86 11.70
C ASN A 117 -13.30 16.06 12.44
N ARG A 118 -12.07 15.93 12.96
CA ARG A 118 -11.35 17.04 13.62
C ARG A 118 -11.18 18.25 12.70
N ARG A 119 -10.82 18.03 11.44
CA ARG A 119 -10.68 19.11 10.43
C ARG A 119 -12.01 19.74 10.01
N LEU A 120 -13.12 19.00 10.10
CA LEU A 120 -14.45 19.55 9.84
C LEU A 120 -14.90 20.46 10.99
N GLU A 121 -14.63 20.08 12.23
CA GLU A 121 -14.89 20.91 13.42
C GLU A 121 -14.04 22.19 13.44
N GLU A 122 -12.77 22.11 13.04
CA GLU A 122 -11.90 23.30 12.92
C GLU A 122 -12.39 24.26 11.83
N ARG A 123 -12.93 23.72 10.72
CA ARG A 123 -13.56 24.53 9.66
C ARG A 123 -14.88 25.15 10.08
N SER A 124 -15.72 24.46 10.84
CA SER A 124 -16.99 25.06 11.30
C SER A 124 -16.74 26.24 12.26
N LYS A 125 -15.76 26.11 13.16
CA LYS A 125 -15.36 27.18 14.08
C LYS A 125 -14.80 28.40 13.36
N THR A 126 -13.95 28.19 12.36
CA THR A 126 -13.35 29.30 11.58
C THR A 126 -14.34 30.00 10.65
N THR A 127 -15.42 29.33 10.24
CA THR A 127 -16.48 29.95 9.41
C THR A 127 -17.39 30.84 10.27
N SER A 128 -17.72 30.42 11.49
CA SER A 128 -18.54 31.20 12.43
C SER A 128 -17.88 32.49 12.94
N THR A 129 -16.53 32.56 12.96
CA THR A 129 -15.81 33.81 13.31
C THR A 129 -15.80 34.83 12.17
N LYS A 130 -16.00 34.41 10.92
CA LYS A 130 -16.00 35.32 9.75
C LYS A 130 -17.36 35.95 9.45
N GLU A 131 -18.44 35.42 9.99
CA GLU A 131 -19.80 35.99 9.86
C GLU A 131 -20.15 37.00 10.96
N ASN A 132 -19.25 37.20 11.94
CA ASN A 132 -19.42 38.15 13.06
C ASN A 132 -18.46 39.35 12.99
N ILE A 133 -17.95 39.69 11.80
CA ILE A 133 -17.19 40.93 11.52
C ILE A 133 -17.89 41.69 10.41
#